data_AF-K2DY79-F1
#
_entry.id   AF-K2DY79-F1
#
_cell.length_a   1.000
_cell.length_b   1.000
_cell.length_c   1.000
_cell.angle_alpha   90.00
_cell.angle_beta   90.00
_cell.angle_gamma   90.00
#
_symmetry.space_group_name_H-M   'P 1'
#
loop_
_entity.id
_entity.type
_entity.pdbx_description
1 polymer ?
#
loop_
_entity_poly.entity_id
_entity_poly.type
_entity_poly.pdbx_seq_one_letter_code
_entity_poly.pdbx_strand_id
1 'polypeptide(L)'
;METVLFPIVLSLILVESILSGRWKRFYFEYGLPLFQKNIFLNESFLEVSIVVEKMNHKFKSSGYSPSLYFRAIDENTIAFREKMFELSLFTYTPLMHGRISLSQNNQNIKITGLSNWFPLAFLFLWYYSLLPNVSIQKDLIFLLAPILIFGVIYIIQRNKYQTLCTYLADIKC
;
A
#
# COMPACT_ATOMS: atom_id res chain seq x y z
N MET A 1 14.33 -2.83 27.88
CA MET A 1 14.29 -2.32 26.49
C MET A 1 13.11 -2.93 25.75
N GLU A 2 12.94 -4.25 25.79
CA GLU A 2 11.83 -4.97 25.14
C GLU A 2 10.42 -4.51 25.58
N THR A 3 10.25 -4.13 26.85
CA THR A 3 8.97 -3.63 27.40
C THR A 3 8.49 -2.30 26.81
N VAL A 4 9.39 -1.50 26.21
CA VAL A 4 9.07 -0.21 25.60
C VAL A 4 8.86 -0.33 24.09
N LEU A 5 9.47 -1.32 23.44
CA LEU A 5 9.33 -1.53 22.00
C LEU A 5 7.93 -2.02 21.62
N PHE A 6 7.38 -2.95 22.40
CA PHE A 6 6.04 -3.48 22.17
C PHE A 6 4.95 -2.39 22.14
N PRO A 7 4.84 -1.49 23.13
CA PRO A 7 3.81 -0.43 23.10
C PRO A 7 4.04 0.57 21.96
N ILE A 8 5.28 0.82 21.53
CA ILE A 8 5.57 1.67 20.37
C ILE A 8 5.00 1.04 19.09
N VAL A 9 5.30 -0.23 18.85
CA VAL A 9 4.80 -0.96 17.67
C VAL A 9 3.29 -1.01 17.67
N LEU A 10 2.70 -1.35 18.82
CA LEU A 10 1.25 -1.42 18.97
C LEU A 10 0.59 -0.07 18.70
N SER A 11 1.14 1.01 19.26
CA SER A 11 0.65 2.37 19.03
C SER A 11 0.71 2.74 17.55
N LEU A 12 1.79 2.36 16.86
CA LEU A 12 1.98 2.64 15.44
C LEU A 12 0.96 1.88 14.58
N ILE A 13 0.73 0.59 14.86
CA ILE A 13 -0.32 -0.20 14.20
C ILE A 13 -1.69 0.45 14.38
N LEU A 14 -2.01 0.88 15.60
CA LEU A 14 -3.30 1.51 15.92
C LEU A 14 -3.47 2.85 15.19
N VAL A 15 -2.46 3.72 15.24
CA VAL A 15 -2.49 5.02 14.55
C VAL A 15 -2.63 4.82 13.04
N GLU A 16 -1.84 3.92 12.45
CA GLU A 16 -1.91 3.61 11.03
C GLU A 16 -3.28 3.05 10.64
N SER A 17 -3.81 2.11 11.42
CA SER A 17 -5.13 1.52 11.21
C SER A 17 -6.25 2.56 11.29
N ILE A 18 -6.16 3.53 12.21
CA ILE A 18 -7.13 4.61 12.36
C ILE A 18 -7.03 5.58 11.18
N LEU A 19 -5.83 6.03 10.80
CA LEU A 19 -5.61 6.98 9.71
C LEU A 19 -6.04 6.39 8.36
N SER A 20 -5.60 5.16 8.10
CA SER A 20 -5.98 4.37 6.93
C SER A 20 -7.49 4.10 6.95
N GLY A 21 -8.03 3.64 8.09
CA GLY A 21 -9.44 3.34 8.32
C GLY A 21 -10.38 4.52 8.04
N ARG A 22 -9.96 5.72 8.46
CA ARG A 22 -10.70 6.97 8.27
C ARG A 22 -10.46 7.63 6.93
N TRP A 23 -9.64 7.05 6.05
CA TRP A 23 -9.32 7.61 4.74
C TRP A 23 -8.80 9.06 4.82
N LYS A 24 -7.97 9.36 5.82
CA LYS A 24 -7.48 10.73 6.02
C LYS A 24 -6.56 11.14 4.87
N ARG A 25 -6.88 12.23 4.18
CA ARG A 25 -6.10 12.80 3.05
C ARG A 25 -4.60 12.80 3.31
N PHE A 26 -4.17 13.38 4.43
CA PHE A 26 -2.76 13.47 4.82
C PHE A 26 -2.03 12.13 4.76
N TYR A 27 -2.67 11.05 5.21
CA TYR A 27 -2.08 9.70 5.20
C TYR A 27 -1.78 9.20 3.79
N PHE A 28 -2.67 9.47 2.82
CA PHE A 28 -2.52 9.03 1.43
C PHE A 28 -1.70 9.99 0.55
N GLU A 29 -1.35 11.17 1.07
CA GLU A 29 -0.57 12.17 0.34
C GLU A 29 0.90 12.21 0.73
N TYR A 30 1.19 11.97 2.01
CA TYR A 30 2.53 12.08 2.58
C TYR A 30 3.05 10.71 3.02
N GLY A 31 4.19 10.32 2.47
CA GLY A 31 4.85 9.06 2.78
C GLY A 31 6.02 8.81 1.85
N LEU A 32 6.67 7.67 2.03
CA LEU A 32 7.77 7.23 1.17
C LEU A 32 7.22 6.57 -0.11
N PRO A 33 7.39 7.16 -1.31
CA PRO A 33 6.91 6.52 -2.53
C PRO A 33 7.74 5.28 -2.86
N LEU A 34 7.09 4.11 -2.89
CA LEU A 34 7.69 2.83 -3.30
C LEU A 34 7.32 2.47 -4.74
N PHE A 35 6.20 2.98 -5.24
CA PHE A 35 5.73 2.75 -6.60
C PHE A 35 5.21 4.04 -7.21
N GLN A 36 5.59 4.34 -8.45
CA GLN A 36 5.05 5.47 -9.21
C GLN A 36 4.90 5.07 -10.67
N LYS A 37 3.73 5.39 -11.25
CA LYS A 37 3.48 5.20 -12.68
C LYS A 37 2.54 6.29 -13.19
N ASN A 38 2.91 6.89 -14.31
CA ASN A 38 2.07 7.82 -15.04
C ASN A 38 1.41 7.07 -16.21
N ILE A 39 0.14 7.37 -16.45
CA ILE A 39 -0.67 6.78 -17.51
C ILE A 39 -1.30 7.93 -18.28
N PHE A 40 -1.01 7.99 -19.56
CA PHE A 40 -1.66 8.92 -20.47
C PHE A 40 -2.93 8.28 -21.00
N LEU A 41 -4.03 9.01 -20.93
CA LEU A 41 -5.30 8.61 -21.49
C LEU A 41 -5.48 9.31 -22.84
N ASN A 42 -6.00 8.57 -23.81
CA ASN A 42 -6.36 9.14 -25.11
C ASN A 42 -7.64 10.00 -25.02
N GLU A 43 -8.49 9.73 -24.02
CA GLU A 43 -9.77 10.41 -23.79
C GLU A 43 -9.82 10.98 -22.36
N SER A 44 -10.67 11.97 -22.12
CA SER A 44 -10.83 12.59 -20.81
C SER A 44 -11.39 11.58 -19.80
N PHE A 45 -10.73 11.46 -18.65
CA PHE A 45 -11.15 10.57 -17.56
C PHE A 45 -12.61 10.84 -17.13
N LEU A 46 -13.37 9.75 -16.96
CA LEU A 46 -14.71 9.74 -16.35
C LEU A 46 -14.72 10.41 -14.98
N GLU A 47 -15.92 10.80 -14.52
CA GLU A 47 -16.11 11.33 -13.17
C GLU A 47 -15.53 10.37 -12.11
N VAL A 48 -14.77 10.92 -11.16
CA VAL A 48 -14.06 10.16 -10.12
C VAL A 48 -14.98 9.20 -9.37
N SER A 49 -16.21 9.62 -9.07
CA SER A 49 -17.24 8.82 -8.40
C SER A 49 -17.55 7.51 -9.15
N ILE A 50 -17.78 7.60 -10.46
CA ILE A 50 -18.07 6.48 -11.35
C ILE A 50 -16.88 5.52 -11.43
N VAL A 51 -15.67 6.07 -11.54
CA VAL A 51 -14.45 5.24 -11.63
C VAL A 51 -14.19 4.51 -10.32
N VAL A 52 -14.39 5.16 -9.17
CA VAL A 52 -14.30 4.51 -7.85
C VAL A 52 -15.27 3.34 -7.74
N GLU A 53 -16.51 3.50 -8.20
CA GLU A 53 -17.51 2.42 -8.20
C GLU A 53 -17.07 1.25 -9.09
N LYS A 54 -16.70 1.52 -10.35
CA LYS A 54 -16.20 0.50 -11.29
C LYS A 54 -14.98 -0.25 -10.72
N MET A 55 -14.03 0.46 -10.12
CA MET A 55 -12.84 -0.14 -9.51
C MET A 55 -13.19 -0.99 -8.29
N ASN A 56 -14.02 -0.50 -7.38
CA ASN A 56 -14.46 -1.28 -6.22
C ASN A 56 -15.20 -2.55 -6.63
N HIS A 57 -15.94 -2.53 -7.74
CA HIS A 57 -16.58 -3.73 -8.29
C HIS A 57 -15.56 -4.70 -8.92
N LYS A 58 -14.64 -4.19 -9.74
CA LYS A 58 -13.63 -5.00 -10.46
C LYS A 58 -12.62 -5.66 -9.54
N PHE A 59 -12.21 -4.98 -8.48
CA PHE A 59 -11.20 -5.44 -7.52
C PHE A 59 -11.80 -5.91 -6.19
N LYS A 60 -13.13 -6.09 -6.15
CA LYS A 60 -13.80 -6.85 -5.08
C LYS A 60 -13.26 -8.28 -5.08
N SER A 61 -12.96 -8.82 -3.90
CA SER A 61 -12.25 -10.11 -3.75
C SER A 61 -12.85 -11.22 -4.62
N SER A 62 -12.01 -11.80 -5.50
CA SER A 62 -12.30 -13.04 -6.22
C SER A 62 -11.13 -14.01 -6.01
N GLY A 63 -11.14 -14.75 -4.90
CA GLY A 63 -10.16 -15.81 -4.61
C GLY A 63 -9.17 -15.48 -3.48
N TYR A 64 -7.90 -15.87 -3.65
CA TYR A 64 -6.87 -15.84 -2.59
C TYR A 64 -6.14 -14.50 -2.40
N SER A 65 -6.43 -13.49 -3.22
CA SER A 65 -5.77 -12.19 -3.17
C SER A 65 -6.59 -11.17 -2.38
N PRO A 66 -5.97 -10.39 -1.46
CA PRO A 66 -6.64 -9.29 -0.78
C PRO A 66 -7.35 -8.34 -1.74
N SER A 67 -8.58 -7.94 -1.37
CA SER A 67 -9.37 -6.96 -2.12
C SER A 67 -8.76 -5.56 -2.04
N LEU A 68 -8.84 -4.80 -3.14
CA LEU A 68 -8.51 -3.37 -3.16
C LEU A 68 -9.79 -2.56 -2.94
N TYR A 69 -9.72 -1.62 -2.00
CA TYR A 69 -10.76 -0.63 -1.76
C TYR A 69 -10.31 0.71 -2.31
N PHE A 70 -11.26 1.44 -2.90
CA PHE A 70 -11.05 2.74 -3.49
C PHE A 70 -12.01 3.74 -2.85
N ARG A 71 -11.53 4.96 -2.62
CA ARG A 71 -12.35 6.07 -2.13
C ARG A 71 -11.85 7.39 -2.71
N ALA A 72 -12.77 8.22 -3.19
CA ALA A 72 -12.47 9.59 -3.55
C ALA A 72 -12.06 10.38 -2.28
N ILE A 73 -10.92 11.06 -2.34
CA ILE A 73 -10.47 12.00 -1.31
C ILE A 73 -10.87 13.42 -1.71
N ASP A 74 -10.69 13.76 -2.97
CA ASP A 74 -11.12 15.02 -3.58
C ASP A 74 -11.55 14.76 -5.04
N GLU A 75 -11.92 15.82 -5.76
CA GLU A 75 -12.41 15.76 -7.14
C GLU A 75 -11.40 15.16 -8.13
N ASN A 76 -10.11 15.19 -7.79
CA ASN A 76 -9.02 14.76 -8.68
C ASN A 76 -8.18 13.63 -8.09
N THR A 77 -8.49 13.14 -6.89
CA THR A 77 -7.66 12.19 -6.15
C THR A 77 -8.50 11.06 -5.58
N ILE A 78 -8.10 9.85 -5.92
CA ILE A 78 -8.66 8.61 -5.39
C ILE A 78 -7.60 7.94 -4.53
N ALA A 79 -7.89 7.72 -3.25
CA ALA A 79 -7.09 6.81 -2.45
C ALA A 79 -7.52 5.37 -2.67
N PHE A 80 -6.57 4.46 -2.52
CA PHE A 80 -6.83 3.04 -2.50
C PHE A 80 -5.90 2.31 -1.55
N ARG A 81 -6.35 1.15 -1.08
CA ARG A 81 -5.56 0.28 -0.19
C ARG A 81 -6.07 -1.15 -0.28
N GLU A 82 -5.20 -2.09 0.05
CA GLU A 82 -5.65 -3.45 0.33
C GLU A 82 -6.43 -3.50 1.64
N LYS A 83 -7.39 -4.42 1.73
CA LYS A 83 -8.13 -4.66 2.97
C LYS A 83 -7.16 -5.01 4.10
N MET A 84 -7.22 -4.26 5.18
CA MET A 84 -6.56 -4.62 6.43
C MET A 84 -7.37 -5.75 7.08
N PHE A 85 -6.71 -6.84 7.47
CA PHE A 85 -7.31 -7.96 8.22
C PHE A 85 -8.49 -8.66 7.50
N GLU A 86 -8.29 -9.10 6.26
CA GLU A 86 -9.19 -10.12 5.70
C GLU A 86 -8.91 -11.44 6.46
N LEU A 87 -9.90 -12.07 7.09
CA LEU A 87 -9.72 -13.36 7.79
C LEU A 87 -9.48 -14.48 6.76
N SER A 88 -8.28 -14.52 6.19
CA SER A 88 -7.82 -15.57 5.29
C SER A 88 -6.48 -16.08 5.79
N LEU A 89 -6.29 -17.41 5.75
CA LEU A 89 -5.12 -18.13 6.25
C LEU A 89 -3.77 -17.67 5.65
N PHE A 90 -3.80 -16.82 4.61
CA PHE A 90 -2.64 -16.31 3.88
C PHE A 90 -2.50 -14.77 3.89
N THR A 91 -3.19 -14.04 4.78
CA THR A 91 -3.07 -12.58 4.78
C THR A 91 -1.71 -12.10 5.30
N TYR A 92 -0.98 -11.44 4.41
CA TYR A 92 0.19 -10.63 4.76
C TYR A 92 -0.23 -9.22 5.17
N THR A 93 0.62 -8.54 5.94
CA THR A 93 0.41 -7.11 6.22
C THR A 93 0.75 -6.30 4.98
N PRO A 94 -0.15 -5.46 4.44
CA PRO A 94 0.15 -4.66 3.26
C PRO A 94 1.34 -3.76 3.54
N LEU A 95 2.22 -3.63 2.56
CA LEU A 95 3.39 -2.73 2.65
C LEU A 95 3.10 -1.35 2.09
N MET A 96 2.09 -1.25 1.23
CA MET A 96 1.76 -0.02 0.53
C MET A 96 0.27 0.28 0.61
N HIS A 97 -0.02 1.57 0.68
CA HIS A 97 -1.30 2.13 0.27
C HIS A 97 -1.06 3.03 -0.94
N GLY A 98 -2.11 3.35 -1.67
CA GLY A 98 -1.97 4.06 -2.93
C GLY A 98 -2.87 5.26 -3.07
N ARG A 99 -2.48 6.15 -3.97
CA ARG A 99 -3.35 7.19 -4.52
C ARG A 99 -3.25 7.24 -6.03
N ILE A 100 -4.33 7.68 -6.64
CA ILE A 100 -4.47 7.97 -8.06
C ILE A 100 -4.77 9.47 -8.13
N SER A 101 -3.92 10.23 -8.79
CA SER A 101 -4.09 11.68 -8.98
C SER A 101 -4.32 11.97 -10.45
N LEU A 102 -5.33 12.77 -10.75
CA LEU A 102 -5.69 13.24 -12.07
C LEU A 102 -5.04 14.60 -12.32
N SER A 103 -4.51 14.79 -13.53
CA SER A 103 -4.10 16.12 -13.99
C SER A 103 -5.31 17.01 -14.25
N GLN A 104 -5.12 18.33 -14.24
CA GLN A 104 -6.19 19.31 -14.50
C GLN A 104 -6.91 19.10 -15.85
N ASN A 105 -6.25 18.44 -16.82
CA ASN A 105 -6.83 18.17 -18.13
C ASN A 105 -7.46 16.77 -18.21
N ASN A 106 -7.52 16.02 -17.10
CA ASN A 106 -8.06 14.65 -17.02
C ASN A 106 -7.47 13.66 -18.05
N GLN A 107 -6.28 13.93 -18.56
CA GLN A 107 -5.60 13.12 -19.59
C GLN A 107 -4.34 12.42 -19.07
N ASN A 108 -3.89 12.77 -17.86
CA ASN A 108 -2.75 12.13 -17.23
C ASN A 108 -3.14 11.66 -15.82
N ILE A 109 -3.03 10.35 -15.61
CA ILE A 109 -3.26 9.72 -14.32
C ILE A 109 -1.89 9.37 -13.72
N LYS A 110 -1.65 9.83 -12.50
CA LYS A 110 -0.50 9.40 -11.70
C LYS A 110 -0.94 8.44 -10.60
N ILE A 111 -0.47 7.20 -10.68
CA ILE A 111 -0.61 6.22 -9.60
C ILE A 111 0.64 6.25 -8.74
N THR A 112 0.46 6.43 -7.43
CA THR A 112 1.55 6.42 -6.45
C THR A 112 1.22 5.41 -5.35
N GLY A 113 2.12 4.46 -5.11
CA GLY A 113 2.12 3.60 -3.92
C GLY A 113 3.09 4.15 -2.88
N LEU A 114 2.58 4.50 -1.71
CA LEU A 114 3.31 4.98 -0.55
C LEU A 114 3.51 3.84 0.43
N SER A 115 4.69 3.78 1.04
CA SER A 115 5.01 2.83 2.10
C SER A 115 4.12 3.08 3.32
N ASN A 116 3.61 2.00 3.89
CA ASN A 116 3.08 2.01 5.25
C ASN A 116 4.23 2.28 6.24
N TRP A 117 3.94 2.95 7.35
CA TRP A 117 4.95 3.27 8.35
C TRP A 117 5.30 2.04 9.20
N PHE A 118 4.33 1.14 9.40
CA PHE A 118 4.50 -0.06 10.20
C PHE A 118 5.63 -0.98 9.69
N PRO A 119 5.69 -1.37 8.41
CA PRO A 119 6.80 -2.19 7.90
C PRO A 119 8.17 -1.53 8.10
N LEU A 120 8.28 -0.22 7.87
CA LEU A 120 9.52 0.52 8.06
C LEU A 120 9.96 0.50 9.53
N ALA A 121 9.02 0.79 10.44
CA ALA A 121 9.28 0.73 11.87
C ALA A 121 9.63 -0.69 12.34
N PHE A 122 8.95 -1.71 11.82
CA PHE A 122 9.23 -3.10 12.13
C PHE A 122 10.66 -3.49 11.72
N LEU A 123 11.08 -3.16 10.49
CA LEU A 123 12.47 -3.42 10.06
C LEU A 123 13.48 -2.69 10.95
N PHE A 124 13.24 -1.40 11.22
CA PHE A 124 14.12 -0.61 12.06
C PHE A 124 14.29 -1.24 13.45
N LEU A 125 13.19 -1.62 14.10
CA LEU A 125 13.21 -2.23 15.43
C LEU A 125 13.80 -3.63 15.44
N TRP A 126 13.54 -4.43 14.40
CA TRP A 126 14.13 -5.75 14.22
C TRP A 126 15.65 -5.65 14.17
N TYR A 127 16.20 -4.80 13.31
CA TYR A 127 17.65 -4.61 13.22
C TYR A 127 18.23 -3.97 14.47
N TYR A 128 17.58 -2.94 15.03
CA TYR A 128 18.06 -2.30 16.25
C TYR A 128 18.19 -3.29 17.41
N SER A 129 17.25 -4.23 17.54
CA SER A 129 17.25 -5.24 18.61
C SER A 129 18.26 -6.36 18.38
N LEU A 130 18.50 -6.73 17.11
CA LEU A 130 19.36 -7.86 16.75
C LEU A 130 20.84 -7.49 16.58
N LEU A 131 21.16 -6.30 16.03
CA LEU A 131 22.52 -5.88 15.74
C LEU A 131 23.51 -6.01 16.93
N PRO A 132 23.13 -5.74 18.19
CA PRO A 132 24.05 -5.88 19.32
C PRO A 132 24.50 -7.32 19.60
N ASN A 133 23.72 -8.32 19.20
CA ASN A 133 23.88 -9.71 19.64
C ASN A 133 24.13 -10.70 18.49
N VAL A 134 24.18 -10.23 17.25
CA VAL A 134 24.26 -11.09 16.06
C VAL A 134 25.70 -11.33 15.62
N SER A 135 26.02 -12.60 15.38
CA SER A 135 27.21 -13.00 14.62
C SER A 135 26.85 -13.12 13.14
N ILE A 136 27.43 -12.26 12.29
CA ILE A 136 27.12 -12.19 10.84
C ILE A 136 27.25 -13.57 10.16
N GLN A 137 28.20 -14.41 10.59
CA GLN A 137 28.42 -15.74 10.00
C GLN A 137 27.35 -16.76 10.37
N LYS A 138 26.70 -16.63 11.53
CA LYS A 138 25.74 -17.62 12.05
C LYS A 138 24.29 -17.18 11.89
N ASP A 139 24.03 -15.88 11.97
CA ASP A 139 22.66 -15.35 12.06
C ASP A 139 22.22 -14.59 10.80
N LEU A 140 22.94 -14.77 9.69
CA LEU A 140 22.65 -14.12 8.41
C LEU A 140 21.19 -14.32 7.97
N ILE A 141 20.63 -15.51 8.22
CA ILE A 141 19.24 -15.82 7.90
C ILE A 141 18.25 -14.91 8.66
N PHE A 142 18.52 -14.60 9.93
CA PHE A 142 17.67 -13.72 10.73
C PHE A 142 17.78 -12.25 10.32
N LEU A 143 18.95 -11.85 9.80
CA LEU A 143 19.13 -10.53 9.20
C LEU A 143 18.41 -10.40 7.86
N LEU A 144 18.43 -11.43 7.01
CA LEU A 144 17.87 -11.36 5.66
C LEU A 144 16.37 -11.70 5.60
N ALA A 145 15.87 -12.56 6.50
CA ALA A 145 14.49 -13.03 6.49
C ALA A 145 13.43 -11.94 6.34
N PRO A 146 13.40 -10.86 7.15
CA PRO A 146 12.35 -9.85 7.02
C PRO A 146 12.45 -9.04 5.73
N ILE A 147 13.68 -8.77 5.23
CA ILE A 147 13.88 -8.14 3.91
C ILE A 147 13.32 -9.03 2.80
N LEU A 148 13.60 -10.34 2.85
CA LEU A 148 13.11 -11.28 1.85
C LEU A 148 11.58 -11.37 1.89
N ILE A 149 10.98 -11.50 3.07
CA ILE A 149 9.53 -11.54 3.25
C ILE A 149 8.89 -10.25 2.71
N PHE A 150 9.42 -9.08 3.08
CA PHE A 150 8.89 -7.81 2.58
C PHE A 150 9.15 -7.61 1.08
N GLY A 151 10.26 -8.12 0.56
CA GLY A 151 10.54 -8.14 -0.87
C GLY A 151 9.49 -8.94 -1.65
N VAL A 152 9.14 -10.14 -1.19
CA VAL A 152 8.08 -10.96 -1.80
C VAL A 152 6.72 -10.25 -1.73
N ILE A 153 6.35 -9.71 -0.56
CA ILE A 153 5.10 -8.98 -0.38
C ILE A 153 5.05 -7.72 -1.27
N TYR A 154 6.18 -7.03 -1.44
CA TYR A 154 6.30 -5.88 -2.34
C TYR A 154 6.08 -6.29 -3.80
N ILE A 155 6.69 -7.38 -4.25
CA ILE A 155 6.50 -7.89 -5.61
C ILE A 155 5.02 -8.22 -5.87
N ILE A 156 4.37 -8.88 -4.92
CA ILE A 156 2.93 -9.22 -5.02
C ILE A 156 2.09 -7.93 -5.17
N GLN A 157 2.28 -6.94 -4.29
CA GLN A 157 1.53 -5.68 -4.36
C GLN A 157 1.86 -4.88 -5.62
N ARG A 158 3.13 -4.83 -6.03
CA ARG A 158 3.57 -4.15 -7.26
C ARG A 158 2.87 -4.72 -8.48
N ASN A 159 2.78 -6.04 -8.59
CA ASN A 159 2.09 -6.70 -9.69
C ASN A 159 0.60 -6.33 -9.73
N LYS A 160 -0.08 -6.28 -8.58
CA LYS A 160 -1.48 -5.82 -8.51
C LYS A 160 -1.65 -4.36 -8.90
N TYR A 161 -0.74 -3.50 -8.46
CA TYR A 161 -0.78 -2.07 -8.82
C TYR A 161 -0.52 -1.91 -10.32
N GLN A 162 0.29 -2.78 -10.92
CA GLN A 162 0.50 -2.81 -12.36
C GLN A 162 -0.76 -3.29 -13.11
N THR A 163 -1.49 -4.28 -12.61
CA THR A 163 -2.81 -4.67 -13.13
C THR A 163 -3.81 -3.51 -13.04
N LEU A 164 -3.82 -2.77 -11.94
CA LEU A 164 -4.61 -1.55 -11.79
C LEU A 164 -4.23 -0.50 -12.85
N CYS A 165 -2.94 -0.31 -13.12
CA CYS A 165 -2.50 0.61 -14.16
C CYS A 165 -3.03 0.21 -15.54
N THR A 166 -2.93 -1.07 -15.91
CA THR A 166 -3.43 -1.55 -17.20
C THR A 166 -4.95 -1.38 -17.29
N TYR A 167 -5.69 -1.73 -16.22
CA TYR A 167 -7.12 -1.53 -16.18
C TYR A 167 -7.54 -0.06 -16.34
N LEU A 168 -6.81 0.88 -15.73
CA LEU A 168 -7.08 2.31 -15.88
C LEU A 168 -6.67 2.87 -17.24
N ALA A 169 -5.71 2.25 -17.93
CA ALA A 169 -5.40 2.62 -19.31
C ALA A 169 -6.47 2.14 -20.30
N ASP A 170 -7.08 0.98 -20.02
CA ASP A 170 -8.08 0.34 -20.88
C ASP A 170 -9.53 0.72 -20.52
N ILE A 171 -9.74 1.46 -19.43
CA ILE A 171 -11.07 1.89 -19.03
C ILE A 171 -11.57 2.90 -20.06
N LYS A 172 -12.39 2.41 -20.99
CA LYS A 172 -13.10 3.27 -21.94
C LYS A 172 -13.94 4.25 -21.13
N CYS A 173 -13.68 5.54 -21.36
CA CYS A 173 -14.45 6.63 -20.80
C CYS A 173 -15.85 6.64 -21.42
#